data_AF-A0A7M7MX72-F1
#
_entry.id   AF-A0A7M7MX72-F1
#
_cell.length_a   1.000
_cell.length_b   1.000
_cell.length_c   1.000
_cell.angle_alpha   90.00
_cell.angle_beta   90.00
_cell.angle_gamma   90.00
#
_symmetry.space_group_name_H-M   'P 1'
#
loop_
_entity.id
_entity.type
_entity.pdbx_description
1 polymer ?
#
loop_
_entity_poly.entity_id
_entity_poly.type
_entity_poly.pdbx_seq_one_letter_code
_entity_poly.pdbx_strand_id
1 'polypeptide(L)'
;MSFFRKTSHLGATILGATMGGVGIPLVMSISPLSVSASDGNAADKDPRAQACKDDTIPLVAREDLELKFVQIFFRHGARTPIGTGCIPNVEEGVWDKDTIFQGAADLCIDYKVCALNGEPQPEWKIENYYRKEPLQGGAFKGQLTAVGMKQANDLGKKLRRHYMEKLGFLPQEFSPQLVYTRSTNINRTLQSLGCLMGGLYGNIIASKESVPVQFYTDEGLGEVLYPNRQRCNQLSHFYSSVLKGMFSVPGIGHGTDQIAPVLDASEEQKKKLDFVSMRDDITARLEHNMKVPDHLMPVIDLIEKHAVALMRFLIEGGNEPGKNIIKFSAGPTMHYICENLEAAKKKEIPYKLHLNSCHDTTLMTLLLALEAFDDVWPPLTASVIFELYEDKAGNSFVRTLYQNKELRIRQSEETLLPLEKFKELLAPVSYTAQDYADACKVAS
;
A
#
# COMPACT_ATOMS: atom_id res chain seq x y z
N MET A 1 59.16 25.27 -1.09
CA MET A 1 60.61 24.96 -1.06
C MET A 1 60.77 23.49 -1.45
N SER A 2 61.05 23.25 -2.73
CA SER A 2 62.34 22.71 -3.24
C SER A 2 62.42 21.17 -3.08
N PHE A 3 61.99 20.41 -4.10
CA PHE A 3 62.84 19.77 -5.15
C PHE A 3 63.40 18.39 -4.66
N PHE A 4 63.49 17.30 -5.42
CA PHE A 4 63.64 17.10 -6.87
C PHE A 4 63.45 15.58 -7.24
N ARG A 5 62.89 15.31 -8.44
CA ARG A 5 63.35 14.37 -9.52
C ARG A 5 63.63 12.88 -9.20
N LYS A 6 63.31 11.91 -10.08
CA LYS A 6 63.67 11.82 -11.51
C LYS A 6 62.73 10.90 -12.33
N THR A 7 62.48 11.35 -13.55
CA THR A 7 62.10 10.58 -14.75
C THR A 7 63.35 10.27 -15.62
N SER A 8 63.14 9.56 -16.74
CA SER A 8 63.98 9.35 -17.96
C SER A 8 64.54 7.92 -18.12
N HIS A 9 64.65 7.29 -19.30
CA HIS A 9 64.24 7.59 -20.68
C HIS A 9 64.39 6.32 -21.55
N LEU A 10 63.58 6.26 -22.63
CA LEU A 10 63.74 5.68 -23.98
C LEU A 10 64.86 4.67 -24.33
N GLY A 11 64.49 3.70 -25.16
CA GLY A 11 65.40 3.04 -26.11
C GLY A 11 64.73 1.92 -26.91
N ALA A 12 64.44 2.15 -28.19
CA ALA A 12 63.91 1.19 -29.16
C ALA A 12 65.01 0.25 -29.69
N THR A 13 64.67 -0.96 -30.20
CA THR A 13 65.27 -1.61 -31.40
C THR A 13 64.44 -2.86 -31.81
N ILE A 14 64.44 -3.12 -33.12
CA ILE A 14 63.64 -4.02 -33.98
C ILE A 14 64.30 -5.42 -34.14
N LEU A 15 63.56 -6.36 -34.77
CA LEU A 15 63.85 -7.72 -35.28
C LEU A 15 63.49 -8.84 -34.29
N GLY A 16 62.67 -9.84 -34.61
CA GLY A 16 62.17 -10.36 -35.87
C GLY A 16 62.30 -11.89 -35.83
N ALA A 17 61.21 -12.65 -35.81
CA ALA A 17 61.14 -14.05 -36.23
C ALA A 17 59.71 -14.58 -36.15
N THR A 18 59.39 -15.41 -37.12
CA THR A 18 58.08 -15.85 -37.60
C THR A 18 57.65 -17.22 -37.09
N MET A 19 56.33 -17.45 -37.15
CA MET A 19 55.59 -18.74 -37.25
C MET A 19 55.38 -19.51 -35.94
N GLY A 20 54.17 -19.93 -35.56
CA GLY A 20 52.85 -19.84 -36.17
C GLY A 20 51.84 -20.60 -35.29
N GLY A 21 50.54 -20.28 -35.40
CA GLY A 21 49.49 -21.23 -35.01
C GLY A 21 48.21 -20.67 -34.39
N VAL A 22 47.31 -20.23 -35.27
CA VAL A 22 45.84 -20.49 -35.28
C VAL A 22 44.92 -19.82 -34.23
N GLY A 23 44.01 -18.98 -34.73
CA GLY A 23 42.77 -18.54 -34.06
C GLY A 23 42.13 -17.33 -34.75
N ILE A 24 41.21 -17.59 -35.67
CA ILE A 24 40.53 -16.65 -36.60
C ILE A 24 39.75 -15.52 -35.88
N PRO A 25 39.81 -14.25 -36.34
CA PRO A 25 38.99 -13.15 -35.82
C PRO A 25 37.73 -12.95 -36.67
N LEU A 26 36.57 -12.75 -36.03
CA LEU A 26 35.35 -12.31 -36.70
C LEU A 26 35.24 -10.78 -36.65
N VAL A 27 35.26 -10.18 -37.83
CA VAL A 27 35.02 -8.77 -38.12
C VAL A 27 33.52 -8.57 -38.36
N MET A 28 32.88 -7.56 -37.75
CA MET A 28 31.74 -6.82 -38.32
C MET A 28 31.80 -5.38 -37.78
N SER A 29 32.27 -4.41 -38.59
CA SER A 29 31.47 -3.61 -39.53
C SER A 29 30.32 -2.86 -38.85
N ILE A 30 30.61 -1.61 -38.50
CA ILE A 30 29.64 -0.63 -38.04
C ILE A 30 29.09 0.07 -39.29
N SER A 31 27.79 -0.07 -39.55
CA SER A 31 27.05 0.78 -40.49
C SER A 31 25.90 1.46 -39.74
N PRO A 32 25.58 2.73 -40.06
CA PRO A 32 24.67 3.54 -39.27
C PRO A 32 23.23 3.20 -39.66
N LEU A 33 22.40 2.91 -38.66
CA LEU A 33 20.95 2.82 -38.84
C LEU A 33 20.29 4.04 -38.20
N SER A 34 19.70 4.83 -39.09
CA SER A 34 18.78 5.93 -38.86
C SER A 34 17.72 5.57 -37.81
N VAL A 35 17.68 6.34 -36.72
CA VAL A 35 16.55 6.32 -35.79
C VAL A 35 15.49 7.27 -36.33
N SER A 36 14.41 6.71 -36.88
CA SER A 36 13.15 7.43 -37.06
C SER A 36 12.59 7.75 -35.68
N ALA A 37 12.39 9.04 -35.40
CA ALA A 37 11.67 9.50 -34.24
C ALA A 37 10.21 9.03 -34.34
N SER A 38 9.79 8.16 -33.44
CA SER A 38 8.39 7.96 -33.08
C SER A 38 8.23 8.39 -31.65
N ASP A 39 7.42 9.42 -31.44
CA ASP A 39 7.05 9.98 -30.14
C ASP A 39 6.49 8.89 -29.22
N GLY A 40 7.34 8.40 -28.33
CA GLY A 40 6.97 7.50 -27.23
C GLY A 40 6.72 8.32 -25.97
N ASN A 41 5.46 8.35 -25.54
CA ASN A 41 5.00 9.05 -24.35
C ASN A 41 5.79 8.60 -23.11
N ALA A 42 6.27 9.54 -22.28
CA ALA A 42 7.11 9.26 -21.11
C ALA A 42 6.42 8.38 -20.04
N ALA A 43 5.10 8.18 -20.15
CA ALA A 43 4.30 7.30 -19.30
C ALA A 43 4.66 5.80 -19.43
N ASP A 44 5.26 5.37 -20.54
CA ASP A 44 5.48 3.93 -20.80
C ASP A 44 6.76 3.36 -20.17
N LYS A 45 7.55 4.20 -19.48
CA LYS A 45 8.79 3.81 -18.78
C LYS A 45 8.69 3.89 -17.25
N ASP A 46 7.50 4.17 -16.71
CA ASP A 46 7.30 4.28 -15.26
C ASP A 46 7.16 2.88 -14.61
N PRO A 47 8.04 2.49 -13.68
CA PRO A 47 7.92 1.25 -12.91
C PRO A 47 6.57 1.14 -12.14
N ARG A 48 5.92 2.26 -11.83
CA ARG A 48 4.60 2.32 -11.16
C ARG A 48 3.44 2.00 -12.10
N ALA A 49 3.58 2.29 -13.40
CA ALA A 49 2.67 1.78 -14.42
C ALA A 49 2.79 0.25 -14.55
N GLN A 50 3.95 -0.33 -14.22
CA GLN A 50 4.13 -1.79 -14.12
C GLN A 50 3.39 -2.40 -12.92
N ALA A 51 3.28 -1.70 -11.79
CA ALA A 51 2.50 -2.16 -10.64
C ALA A 51 0.98 -2.20 -10.94
N CYS A 52 0.46 -1.25 -11.73
CA CYS A 52 -0.89 -1.33 -12.29
C CYS A 52 -1.07 -2.46 -13.32
N LYS A 53 0.01 -3.03 -13.88
CA LYS A 53 -0.04 -4.22 -14.76
C LYS A 53 -0.15 -5.54 -13.98
N ASP A 54 0.12 -5.55 -12.67
CA ASP A 54 -0.03 -6.74 -11.81
C ASP A 54 -1.52 -7.06 -11.51
N ASP A 55 -2.42 -6.16 -11.90
CA ASP A 55 -3.86 -6.39 -11.91
C ASP A 55 -4.30 -7.50 -12.89
N THR A 56 -3.37 -7.99 -13.71
CA THR A 56 -3.54 -9.12 -14.64
C THR A 56 -3.41 -10.49 -13.98
N ILE A 57 -2.87 -10.60 -12.77
CA ILE A 57 -2.80 -11.90 -12.07
C ILE A 57 -4.22 -12.33 -11.68
N PRO A 58 -4.75 -13.43 -12.26
CA PRO A 58 -6.08 -13.89 -11.93
C PRO A 58 -6.07 -14.56 -10.55
N LEU A 59 -7.15 -14.39 -9.78
CA LEU A 59 -7.39 -15.21 -8.61
C LEU A 59 -7.60 -16.67 -9.04
N VAL A 60 -6.70 -17.55 -8.60
CA VAL A 60 -6.69 -18.98 -8.96
C VAL A 60 -7.57 -19.74 -7.97
N ALA A 61 -8.49 -20.54 -8.51
CA ALA A 61 -9.39 -21.39 -7.72
C ALA A 61 -8.64 -22.63 -7.22
N ARG A 62 -9.04 -23.16 -6.06
CA ARG A 62 -8.64 -24.48 -5.56
C ARG A 62 -9.83 -25.41 -5.67
N GLU A 63 -9.70 -26.45 -6.49
CA GLU A 63 -10.77 -27.43 -6.73
C GLU A 63 -10.73 -28.59 -5.73
N ASP A 64 -9.60 -28.75 -5.04
CA ASP A 64 -9.35 -29.80 -4.05
C ASP A 64 -9.90 -29.46 -2.64
N LEU A 65 -10.26 -28.20 -2.41
CA LEU A 65 -10.70 -27.68 -1.12
C LEU A 65 -11.98 -26.84 -1.26
N GLU A 66 -12.78 -26.81 -0.21
CA GLU A 66 -13.98 -25.97 -0.15
C GLU A 66 -13.65 -24.63 0.52
N LEU A 67 -13.93 -23.52 -0.17
CA LEU A 67 -13.77 -22.18 0.41
C LEU A 67 -14.89 -21.90 1.42
N LYS A 68 -14.52 -21.53 2.65
CA LYS A 68 -15.46 -21.29 3.77
C LYS A 68 -15.62 -19.82 4.12
N PHE A 69 -14.53 -19.05 4.05
CA PHE A 69 -14.53 -17.64 4.47
C PHE A 69 -13.43 -16.84 3.77
N VAL A 70 -13.69 -15.57 3.51
CA VAL A 70 -12.74 -14.63 2.90
C VAL A 70 -12.71 -13.34 3.71
N GLN A 71 -11.50 -12.89 4.07
CA GLN A 71 -11.28 -11.60 4.68
C GLN A 71 -10.30 -10.78 3.83
N ILE A 72 -10.72 -9.58 3.45
CA ILE A 72 -9.99 -8.68 2.54
C ILE A 72 -9.69 -7.37 3.24
N PHE A 73 -8.45 -6.93 3.16
CA PHE A 73 -8.02 -5.58 3.51
C PHE A 73 -7.57 -4.89 2.23
N PHE A 74 -8.14 -3.73 1.91
CA PHE A 74 -7.79 -3.01 0.68
C PHE A 74 -7.58 -1.52 0.93
N ARG A 75 -6.60 -0.95 0.22
CA ARG A 75 -6.31 0.48 0.23
C ARG A 75 -7.40 1.22 -0.53
N HIS A 76 -7.77 2.42 -0.09
CA HIS A 76 -8.63 3.31 -0.87
C HIS A 76 -8.07 3.59 -2.29
N GLY A 77 -8.92 4.08 -3.19
CA GLY A 77 -8.53 4.51 -4.54
C GLY A 77 -7.82 5.87 -4.58
N ALA A 78 -7.49 6.32 -5.79
CA ALA A 78 -6.91 7.62 -6.09
C ALA A 78 -7.67 8.78 -5.43
N ARG A 79 -6.89 9.74 -4.93
CA ARG A 79 -7.37 10.86 -4.13
C ARG A 79 -6.56 12.12 -4.40
N THR A 80 -7.07 13.26 -3.98
CA THR A 80 -6.27 14.49 -3.84
C THR A 80 -5.17 14.28 -2.78
N PRO A 81 -4.05 15.02 -2.86
CA PRO A 81 -2.94 14.89 -1.93
C PRO A 81 -3.33 15.35 -0.53
N ILE A 82 -2.63 14.83 0.48
CA ILE A 82 -2.71 15.22 1.88
C ILE A 82 -1.56 16.19 2.20
N GLY A 83 -0.35 15.91 1.71
CA GLY A 83 0.79 16.81 1.82
C GLY A 83 0.75 17.91 0.76
N THR A 84 0.78 19.18 1.16
CA THR A 84 0.83 20.33 0.23
C THR A 84 2.05 21.19 0.48
N GLY A 85 2.58 21.81 -0.57
CA GLY A 85 3.76 22.68 -0.46
C GLY A 85 5.00 21.93 0.07
N CYS A 86 5.03 20.61 -0.08
CA CYS A 86 6.04 19.73 0.48
C CYS A 86 7.29 19.61 -0.40
N ILE A 87 7.20 20.02 -1.67
CA ILE A 87 8.30 19.97 -2.63
C ILE A 87 8.81 21.40 -2.86
N PRO A 88 10.05 21.73 -2.45
CA PRO A 88 10.65 23.03 -2.72
C PRO A 88 10.63 23.39 -4.20
N ASN A 89 10.36 24.66 -4.48
CA ASN A 89 10.40 25.25 -5.83
C ASN A 89 9.51 24.55 -6.88
N VAL A 90 8.46 23.88 -6.41
CA VAL A 90 7.43 23.25 -7.25
C VAL A 90 6.08 23.91 -6.97
N GLU A 91 5.40 24.30 -8.05
CA GLU A 91 4.04 24.83 -7.98
C GLU A 91 3.05 23.77 -7.49
N GLU A 92 2.06 24.18 -6.71
CA GLU A 92 0.98 23.31 -6.26
C GLU A 92 0.15 22.84 -7.46
N GLY A 93 -0.32 21.59 -7.42
CA GLY A 93 -1.24 21.08 -8.43
C GLY A 93 -2.59 21.77 -8.32
N VAL A 94 -3.24 22.05 -9.46
CA VAL A 94 -4.60 22.60 -9.48
C VAL A 94 -5.60 21.44 -9.42
N TRP A 95 -6.23 21.27 -8.27
CA TRP A 95 -7.27 20.28 -7.97
C TRP A 95 -8.64 20.91 -8.08
N ASP A 96 -9.13 21.06 -9.31
CA ASP A 96 -10.42 21.66 -9.62
C ASP A 96 -11.57 20.83 -9.03
N LYS A 97 -12.23 21.39 -8.01
CA LYS A 97 -13.35 20.75 -7.30
C LYS A 97 -14.54 20.44 -8.21
N ASP A 98 -14.69 21.16 -9.33
CA ASP A 98 -15.84 21.02 -10.19
C ASP A 98 -15.65 19.86 -11.16
N THR A 99 -14.40 19.49 -11.52
CA THR A 99 -14.10 18.42 -12.49
C THR A 99 -13.59 17.13 -11.86
N ILE A 100 -12.81 17.20 -10.77
CA ILE A 100 -12.06 16.04 -10.24
C ILE A 100 -12.96 14.91 -9.69
N PHE A 101 -14.23 15.20 -9.43
CA PHE A 101 -15.23 14.24 -8.93
C PHE A 101 -16.27 13.81 -9.99
N GLN A 102 -16.19 14.31 -11.22
CA GLN A 102 -17.20 14.04 -12.25
C GLN A 102 -17.13 12.61 -12.82
N GLY A 103 -18.27 12.07 -13.24
CA GLY A 103 -18.33 10.82 -14.02
C GLY A 103 -18.27 9.51 -13.22
N ALA A 104 -18.39 9.57 -11.89
CA ALA A 104 -18.29 8.40 -11.02
C ALA A 104 -19.41 8.26 -9.97
N ALA A 105 -20.43 9.14 -9.99
CA ALA A 105 -21.49 9.16 -8.98
C ALA A 105 -22.24 7.82 -8.87
N ASP A 106 -22.55 7.20 -10.01
CA ASP A 106 -23.33 5.95 -10.06
C ASP A 106 -22.52 4.69 -9.75
N LEU A 107 -21.22 4.82 -9.45
CA LEU A 107 -20.35 3.67 -9.16
C LEU A 107 -20.44 3.19 -7.71
N CYS A 108 -20.91 4.06 -6.81
CA CYS A 108 -21.01 3.82 -5.39
C CYS A 108 -22.46 3.46 -5.03
N ILE A 109 -22.63 2.46 -4.15
CA ILE A 109 -23.96 2.16 -3.58
C ILE A 109 -24.34 3.18 -2.50
N ASP A 110 -25.62 3.24 -2.18
CA ASP A 110 -26.10 3.87 -0.95
C ASP A 110 -25.71 3.03 0.28
N TYR A 111 -25.19 3.69 1.31
CA TYR A 111 -24.78 3.06 2.56
C TYR A 111 -25.07 3.94 3.78
N LYS A 112 -25.17 3.29 4.94
CA LYS A 112 -25.20 3.94 6.25
C LYS A 112 -23.90 3.63 6.98
N VAL A 113 -23.49 4.52 7.88
CA VAL A 113 -22.29 4.32 8.70
C VAL A 113 -22.66 4.32 10.17
N CYS A 114 -22.13 3.36 10.93
CA CYS A 114 -22.27 3.28 12.37
C CYS A 114 -20.94 2.86 13.04
N ALA A 115 -20.86 3.04 14.35
CA ALA A 115 -19.78 2.52 15.16
C ALA A 115 -19.90 0.98 15.32
N LEU A 116 -18.80 0.31 15.70
CA LEU A 116 -18.79 -1.16 15.90
C LEU A 116 -19.85 -1.66 16.91
N ASN A 117 -20.21 -0.83 17.89
CA ASN A 117 -21.22 -1.12 18.90
C ASN A 117 -22.67 -0.81 18.46
N GLY A 118 -22.86 -0.36 17.21
CA GLY A 118 -24.18 0.00 16.66
C GLY A 118 -24.60 1.45 16.89
N GLU A 119 -23.82 2.24 17.64
CA GLU A 119 -24.07 3.66 17.84
C GLU A 119 -23.86 4.46 16.54
N PRO A 120 -24.35 5.72 16.45
CA PRO A 120 -24.09 6.59 15.31
C PRO A 120 -22.59 6.72 14.98
N GLN A 121 -22.30 7.04 13.72
CA GLN A 121 -20.94 7.23 13.24
C GLN A 121 -20.12 8.17 14.16
N PRO A 122 -18.90 7.78 14.57
CA PRO A 122 -18.03 8.64 15.35
C PRO A 122 -17.65 9.93 14.60
N GLU A 123 -17.28 10.97 15.35
CA GLU A 123 -16.90 12.26 14.78
C GLU A 123 -15.74 12.14 13.77
N TRP A 124 -15.89 12.81 12.64
CA TRP A 124 -14.93 12.97 11.54
C TRP A 124 -13.72 13.86 11.88
N LYS A 125 -12.92 13.50 12.89
CA LYS A 125 -11.79 14.33 13.35
C LYS A 125 -10.76 14.62 12.25
N ILE A 126 -10.35 13.59 11.51
CA ILE A 126 -9.36 13.71 10.43
C ILE A 126 -9.92 14.50 9.25
N GLU A 127 -11.17 14.24 8.87
CA GLU A 127 -11.84 14.94 7.78
C GLU A 127 -12.01 16.43 8.11
N ASN A 128 -12.44 16.75 9.34
CA ASN A 128 -12.55 18.13 9.83
C ASN A 128 -11.20 18.85 9.79
N TYR A 129 -10.09 18.14 10.02
CA TYR A 129 -8.75 18.70 9.87
C TYR A 129 -8.39 18.98 8.41
N TYR A 130 -8.64 18.04 7.49
CA TYR A 130 -8.32 18.20 6.07
C TYR A 130 -9.17 19.26 5.36
N ARG A 131 -10.37 19.56 5.88
CA ARG A 131 -11.28 20.57 5.30
C ARG A 131 -10.99 22.01 5.71
N LYS A 132 -9.99 22.24 6.57
CA LYS A 132 -9.64 23.61 7.03
C LYS A 132 -9.07 24.46 5.90
N GLU A 133 -8.27 23.86 5.03
CA GLU A 133 -7.53 24.57 4.00
C GLU A 133 -7.73 23.83 2.67
N PRO A 134 -8.47 24.43 1.72
CA PRO A 134 -8.60 23.86 0.39
C PRO A 134 -7.26 23.93 -0.37
N LEU A 135 -7.08 22.98 -1.27
CA LEU A 135 -6.03 22.96 -2.27
C LEU A 135 -6.25 24.05 -3.31
N GLN A 136 -5.23 24.38 -4.08
CA GLN A 136 -5.42 25.17 -5.30
C GLN A 136 -6.46 24.46 -6.20
N GLY A 137 -7.44 25.20 -6.73
CA GLY A 137 -8.58 24.63 -7.46
C GLY A 137 -9.82 24.32 -6.59
N GLY A 138 -9.71 24.44 -5.27
CA GLY A 138 -10.85 24.45 -4.36
C GLY A 138 -11.29 23.08 -3.83
N ALA A 139 -10.68 21.98 -4.28
CA ALA A 139 -10.86 20.68 -3.63
C ALA A 139 -10.15 20.65 -2.27
N PHE A 140 -10.55 19.74 -1.38
CA PHE A 140 -9.90 19.52 -0.09
C PHE A 140 -8.86 18.40 -0.15
N LYS A 141 -7.98 18.39 0.86
CA LYS A 141 -6.94 17.38 1.04
C LYS A 141 -7.55 15.99 1.23
N GLY A 142 -6.95 14.98 0.61
CA GLY A 142 -7.26 13.57 0.85
C GLY A 142 -8.67 13.10 0.43
N GLN A 143 -9.35 13.81 -0.48
CA GLN A 143 -10.67 13.42 -1.01
C GLN A 143 -10.54 12.38 -2.10
N LEU A 144 -11.36 11.32 -2.05
CA LEU A 144 -11.44 10.33 -3.12
C LEU A 144 -11.98 10.99 -4.39
N THR A 145 -11.32 10.76 -5.53
CA THR A 145 -11.69 11.35 -6.82
C THR A 145 -12.49 10.37 -7.67
N ALA A 146 -12.99 10.81 -8.83
CA ALA A 146 -13.66 9.92 -9.78
C ALA A 146 -12.75 8.79 -10.26
N VAL A 147 -11.44 9.04 -10.41
CA VAL A 147 -10.44 8.02 -10.74
C VAL A 147 -10.42 6.95 -9.66
N GLY A 148 -10.35 7.35 -8.39
CA GLY A 148 -10.30 6.41 -7.27
C GLY A 148 -11.59 5.62 -7.07
N MET A 149 -12.74 6.25 -7.31
CA MET A 149 -14.04 5.58 -7.32
C MET A 149 -14.10 4.49 -8.39
N LYS A 150 -13.61 4.77 -9.60
CA LYS A 150 -13.52 3.77 -10.68
C LYS A 150 -12.58 2.63 -10.32
N GLN A 151 -11.38 2.92 -9.81
CA GLN A 151 -10.44 1.89 -9.35
C GLN A 151 -11.08 0.95 -8.32
N ALA A 152 -11.75 1.49 -7.30
CA ALA A 152 -12.39 0.69 -6.26
C ALA A 152 -13.56 -0.15 -6.82
N ASN A 153 -14.35 0.41 -7.73
CA ASN A 153 -15.41 -0.32 -8.42
C ASN A 153 -14.86 -1.46 -9.29
N ASP A 154 -13.75 -1.25 -9.99
CA ASP A 154 -13.10 -2.27 -10.81
C ASP A 154 -12.54 -3.42 -9.95
N LEU A 155 -11.99 -3.13 -8.77
CA LEU A 155 -11.67 -4.14 -7.76
C LEU A 155 -12.92 -4.94 -7.35
N GLY A 156 -14.04 -4.25 -7.08
CA GLY A 156 -15.32 -4.90 -6.78
C GLY A 156 -15.79 -5.87 -7.87
N LYS A 157 -15.69 -5.47 -9.14
CA LYS A 157 -16.00 -6.34 -10.29
C LYS A 157 -15.07 -7.54 -10.38
N LYS A 158 -13.78 -7.38 -10.04
CA LYS A 158 -12.80 -8.47 -10.01
C LYS A 158 -13.16 -9.49 -8.93
N LEU A 159 -13.52 -9.02 -7.73
CA LEU A 159 -14.01 -9.88 -6.64
C LEU A 159 -15.31 -10.60 -7.02
N ARG A 160 -16.23 -9.92 -7.73
CA ARG A 160 -17.47 -10.52 -8.25
C ARG A 160 -17.18 -11.68 -9.19
N ARG A 161 -16.36 -11.43 -10.23
CA ARG A 161 -15.98 -12.47 -11.21
C ARG A 161 -15.39 -13.70 -10.54
N HIS A 162 -14.58 -13.51 -9.50
CA HIS A 162 -13.94 -14.63 -8.83
C HIS A 162 -14.86 -15.32 -7.81
N TYR A 163 -15.28 -14.62 -6.76
CA TYR A 163 -15.97 -15.24 -5.62
C TYR A 163 -17.44 -15.53 -5.87
N MET A 164 -18.09 -14.81 -6.79
CA MET A 164 -19.50 -15.03 -7.12
C MET A 164 -19.66 -15.87 -8.38
N GLU A 165 -19.06 -15.44 -9.50
CA GLU A 165 -19.33 -16.05 -10.81
C GLU A 165 -18.53 -17.34 -11.03
N LYS A 166 -17.21 -17.32 -10.75
CA LYS A 166 -16.35 -18.49 -10.97
C LYS A 166 -16.48 -19.55 -9.88
N LEU A 167 -16.48 -19.14 -8.61
CA LEU A 167 -16.49 -20.06 -7.48
C LEU A 167 -17.90 -20.42 -6.99
N GLY A 168 -18.91 -19.60 -7.29
CA GLY A 168 -20.24 -19.75 -6.67
C GLY A 168 -20.22 -19.61 -5.13
N PHE A 169 -19.15 -19.06 -4.56
CA PHE A 169 -18.96 -18.97 -3.11
C PHE A 169 -19.89 -17.93 -2.49
N LEU A 170 -19.96 -16.74 -3.12
CA LEU A 170 -20.90 -15.69 -2.79
C LEU A 170 -22.21 -15.84 -3.57
N PRO A 171 -23.37 -15.60 -2.93
CA PRO A 171 -24.64 -15.61 -3.64
C PRO A 171 -24.72 -14.45 -4.63
N GLN A 172 -25.52 -14.64 -5.69
CA GLN A 172 -25.86 -13.58 -6.64
C GLN A 172 -26.64 -12.44 -5.99
N GLU A 173 -27.40 -12.76 -4.94
CA GLU A 173 -28.17 -11.80 -4.17
C GLU A 173 -27.36 -11.23 -3.01
N PHE A 174 -27.44 -9.91 -2.79
CA PHE A 174 -26.79 -9.32 -1.62
C PHE A 174 -27.53 -9.73 -0.34
N SER A 175 -26.77 -10.18 0.66
CA SER A 175 -27.28 -10.50 1.99
C SER A 175 -26.38 -9.87 3.06
N PRO A 176 -26.91 -8.97 3.90
CA PRO A 176 -26.13 -8.37 4.99
C PRO A 176 -25.77 -9.39 6.08
N GLN A 177 -26.33 -10.61 6.06
CA GLN A 177 -25.95 -11.71 6.94
C GLN A 177 -24.69 -12.44 6.47
N LEU A 178 -24.32 -12.32 5.19
CA LEU A 178 -23.18 -13.02 4.59
C LEU A 178 -21.98 -12.10 4.31
N VAL A 179 -22.19 -10.79 4.28
CA VAL A 179 -21.14 -9.81 3.96
C VAL A 179 -21.04 -8.79 5.10
N TYR A 180 -19.89 -8.79 5.78
CA TYR A 180 -19.53 -7.79 6.77
C TYR A 180 -18.63 -6.72 6.15
N THR A 181 -18.93 -5.45 6.41
CA THR A 181 -18.23 -4.31 5.83
C THR A 181 -17.72 -3.37 6.92
N ARG A 182 -16.40 -3.23 7.03
CA ARG A 182 -15.71 -2.33 7.95
C ARG A 182 -14.84 -1.35 7.18
N SER A 183 -14.74 -0.12 7.67
CA SER A 183 -13.84 0.90 7.16
C SER A 183 -13.22 1.66 8.32
N THR A 184 -12.04 2.25 8.11
CA THR A 184 -11.61 3.37 8.94
C THR A 184 -12.60 4.54 8.81
N ASN A 185 -12.75 5.35 9.85
CA ASN A 185 -13.67 6.50 9.85
C ASN A 185 -13.12 7.72 9.05
N ILE A 186 -12.70 7.48 7.81
CA ILE A 186 -12.18 8.50 6.89
C ILE A 186 -12.99 8.43 5.58
N ASN A 187 -13.45 9.58 5.07
CA ASN A 187 -14.41 9.60 3.98
C ASN A 187 -13.93 8.86 2.72
N ARG A 188 -12.64 8.98 2.36
CA ARG A 188 -12.08 8.28 1.19
C ARG A 188 -12.13 6.75 1.29
N THR A 189 -12.00 6.17 2.48
CA THR A 189 -12.09 4.71 2.66
C THR A 189 -13.54 4.26 2.65
N LEU A 190 -14.45 5.05 3.23
CA LEU A 190 -15.90 4.80 3.18
C LEU A 190 -16.42 4.83 1.73
N GLN A 191 -16.08 5.86 0.97
CA GLN A 191 -16.47 5.97 -0.45
C GLN A 191 -15.84 4.87 -1.30
N SER A 192 -14.57 4.50 -1.05
CA SER A 192 -13.94 3.38 -1.76
C SER A 192 -14.67 2.06 -1.48
N LEU A 193 -15.13 1.83 -0.25
CA LEU A 193 -15.93 0.67 0.11
C LEU A 193 -17.30 0.68 -0.58
N GLY A 194 -17.95 1.85 -0.64
CA GLY A 194 -19.20 2.05 -1.39
C GLY A 194 -19.04 1.70 -2.87
N CYS A 195 -17.96 2.16 -3.50
CA CYS A 195 -17.71 1.90 -4.92
C CYS A 195 -17.28 0.44 -5.19
N LEU A 196 -16.50 -0.18 -4.30
CA LEU A 196 -16.19 -1.61 -4.36
C LEU A 196 -17.48 -2.44 -4.25
N MET A 197 -18.35 -2.13 -3.30
CA MET A 197 -19.65 -2.79 -3.17
C MET A 197 -20.54 -2.56 -4.40
N GLY A 198 -20.44 -1.39 -5.05
CA GLY A 198 -21.08 -1.14 -6.35
C GLY A 198 -20.57 -2.06 -7.45
N GLY A 199 -19.26 -2.30 -7.52
CA GLY A 199 -18.69 -3.27 -8.46
C GLY A 199 -19.08 -4.73 -8.15
N LEU A 200 -19.23 -5.05 -6.87
CA LEU A 200 -19.54 -6.41 -6.41
C LEU A 200 -21.03 -6.76 -6.52
N TYR A 201 -21.91 -5.87 -6.07
CA TYR A 201 -23.35 -6.07 -5.90
C TYR A 201 -24.25 -4.94 -6.46
N GLY A 202 -23.70 -3.88 -7.06
CA GLY A 202 -24.43 -2.65 -7.38
C GLY A 202 -25.73 -2.83 -8.16
N ASN A 203 -25.70 -3.60 -9.26
CA ASN A 203 -26.90 -3.87 -10.07
C ASN A 203 -28.03 -4.57 -9.27
N ILE A 204 -27.66 -5.38 -8.29
CA ILE A 204 -28.62 -6.13 -7.46
C ILE A 204 -29.20 -5.21 -6.38
N ILE A 205 -28.36 -4.43 -5.70
CA ILE A 205 -28.75 -3.50 -4.65
C ILE A 205 -29.69 -2.41 -5.20
N ALA A 206 -29.35 -1.82 -6.35
CA ALA A 206 -30.16 -0.80 -6.99
C ALA A 206 -31.56 -1.29 -7.42
N SER A 207 -31.70 -2.59 -7.74
CA SER A 207 -32.95 -3.16 -8.26
C SER A 207 -34.05 -3.42 -7.22
N LYS A 208 -33.75 -3.29 -5.91
CA LYS A 208 -34.63 -3.81 -4.84
C LYS A 208 -35.20 -2.81 -3.84
N GLU A 209 -35.06 -1.49 -4.06
CA GLU A 209 -35.38 -0.49 -3.02
C GLU A 209 -34.82 -0.91 -1.63
N SER A 210 -33.63 -1.52 -1.64
CA SER A 210 -33.12 -2.24 -0.48
C SER A 210 -32.66 -1.27 0.61
N VAL A 211 -32.78 -1.71 1.87
CA VAL A 211 -32.15 -1.03 3.01
C VAL A 211 -30.67 -0.78 2.69
N PRO A 212 -30.16 0.46 2.87
CA PRO A 212 -28.77 0.79 2.55
C PRO A 212 -27.79 -0.12 3.30
N VAL A 213 -26.69 -0.45 2.65
CA VAL A 213 -25.68 -1.35 3.23
C VAL A 213 -25.06 -0.69 4.45
N GLN A 214 -24.89 -1.45 5.53
CA GLN A 214 -24.34 -0.93 6.78
C GLN A 214 -22.81 -1.05 6.81
N PHE A 215 -22.10 0.08 6.86
CA PHE A 215 -20.67 0.13 7.08
C PHE A 215 -20.37 0.38 8.56
N TYR A 216 -19.45 -0.42 9.10
CA TYR A 216 -19.00 -0.31 10.47
C TYR A 216 -17.67 0.43 10.54
N THR A 217 -17.54 1.32 11.51
CA THR A 217 -16.33 2.12 11.76
C THR A 217 -15.95 2.07 13.23
N ASP A 218 -14.71 2.39 13.53
CA ASP A 218 -14.25 2.66 14.89
C ASP A 218 -13.42 3.95 14.88
N GLU A 219 -13.12 4.48 16.06
CA GLU A 219 -12.37 5.72 16.22
C GLU A 219 -11.53 5.69 17.50
N GLY A 220 -10.46 6.47 17.53
CA GLY A 220 -9.67 6.64 18.76
C GLY A 220 -9.03 5.33 19.23
N LEU A 221 -9.34 4.89 20.45
CA LEU A 221 -8.70 3.74 21.09
C LEU A 221 -9.16 2.38 20.52
N GLY A 222 -10.31 2.31 19.86
CA GLY A 222 -10.85 1.06 19.33
C GLY A 222 -10.24 0.66 17.99
N GLU A 223 -9.77 1.63 17.20
CA GLU A 223 -9.35 1.38 15.82
C GLU A 223 -8.07 0.51 15.73
N VAL A 224 -8.15 -0.53 14.89
CA VAL A 224 -7.09 -1.52 14.64
C VAL A 224 -6.72 -1.61 13.15
N LEU A 225 -7.37 -0.85 12.28
CA LEU A 225 -7.10 -0.87 10.84
C LEU A 225 -5.90 0.00 10.42
N TYR A 226 -5.11 0.52 11.36
CA TYR A 226 -3.82 1.16 11.11
C TYR A 226 -2.95 1.18 12.38
N PRO A 227 -1.62 1.43 12.29
CA PRO A 227 -0.75 1.61 13.45
C PRO A 227 -1.22 2.77 14.34
N ASN A 228 -1.92 2.45 15.42
CA ASN A 228 -2.70 3.43 16.16
C ASN A 228 -1.89 4.05 17.31
N ARG A 229 -1.28 5.20 17.01
CA ARG A 229 -0.51 6.00 17.98
C ARG A 229 -1.33 6.55 19.15
N GLN A 230 -2.64 6.73 19.00
CA GLN A 230 -3.49 7.20 20.10
C GLN A 230 -3.75 6.10 21.12
N ARG A 231 -3.79 4.84 20.65
CA ARG A 231 -4.00 3.65 21.47
C ARG A 231 -2.74 3.20 22.21
N CYS A 232 -1.55 3.54 21.71
CA CYS A 232 -0.30 3.04 22.26
C CYS A 232 0.74 4.13 22.51
N ASN A 233 1.02 4.39 23.79
CA ASN A 233 2.00 5.40 24.19
C ASN A 233 3.42 5.04 23.74
N GLN A 234 3.82 3.76 23.80
CA GLN A 234 5.14 3.33 23.31
C GLN A 234 5.31 3.60 21.81
N LEU A 235 4.29 3.29 21.01
CA LEU A 235 4.28 3.60 19.58
C LEU A 235 4.34 5.11 19.34
N SER A 236 3.55 5.89 20.08
CA SER A 236 3.54 7.36 19.98
C SER A 236 4.90 7.98 20.33
N HIS A 237 5.55 7.51 21.40
CA HIS A 237 6.89 7.95 21.80
C HIS A 237 7.93 7.57 20.75
N PHE A 238 7.88 6.35 20.22
CA PHE A 238 8.77 5.92 19.15
C PHE A 238 8.63 6.83 17.92
N TYR A 239 7.42 7.01 17.39
CA TYR A 239 7.16 7.91 16.26
C TYR A 239 7.68 9.33 16.53
N SER A 240 7.41 9.87 17.73
CA SER A 240 7.88 11.20 18.10
C SER A 240 9.40 11.30 18.14
N SER A 241 10.09 10.25 18.58
CA SER A 241 11.55 10.17 18.58
C SER A 241 12.11 10.13 17.15
N VAL A 242 11.51 9.30 16.29
CA VAL A 242 11.90 9.20 14.88
C VAL A 242 11.73 10.53 14.16
N LEU A 243 10.60 11.21 14.35
CA LEU A 243 10.36 12.51 13.70
C LEU A 243 11.33 13.61 14.20
N LYS A 244 11.72 13.59 15.48
CA LYS A 244 12.74 14.52 16.01
C LYS A 244 14.14 14.22 15.48
N GLY A 245 14.47 12.94 15.26
CA GLY A 245 15.75 12.45 14.78
C GLY A 245 15.71 11.94 13.35
N MET A 246 14.88 12.52 12.48
CA MET A 246 14.52 11.94 11.18
C MET A 246 15.73 11.68 10.28
N PHE A 247 16.74 12.56 10.33
CA PHE A 247 18.00 12.41 9.57
C PHE A 247 18.85 11.21 10.02
N SER A 248 18.62 10.69 11.22
CA SER A 248 19.29 9.48 11.73
C SER A 248 18.63 8.20 11.24
N VAL A 249 17.44 8.26 10.64
CA VAL A 249 16.82 7.09 10.01
C VAL A 249 17.69 6.67 8.82
N PRO A 250 18.09 5.38 8.72
CA PRO A 250 18.95 4.91 7.66
C PRO A 250 18.48 5.33 6.26
N GLY A 251 19.37 5.97 5.51
CA GLY A 251 19.12 6.43 4.15
C GLY A 251 18.46 7.81 4.03
N ILE A 252 17.80 8.34 5.06
CA ILE A 252 17.08 9.63 4.95
C ILE A 252 18.03 10.80 4.74
N GLY A 253 19.06 10.96 5.57
CA GLY A 253 20.05 12.04 5.39
C GLY A 253 20.75 11.99 4.04
N HIS A 254 21.15 10.80 3.60
CA HIS A 254 21.76 10.61 2.27
C HIS A 254 20.79 10.99 1.13
N GLY A 255 19.53 10.57 1.23
CA GLY A 255 18.50 10.95 0.27
C GLY A 255 18.28 12.45 0.20
N THR A 256 18.27 13.13 1.36
CA THR A 256 18.15 14.58 1.42
C THR A 256 19.32 15.25 0.71
N ASP A 257 20.56 14.78 0.92
CA ASP A 257 21.75 15.32 0.25
C ASP A 257 21.74 15.12 -1.27
N GLN A 258 21.12 14.04 -1.75
CA GLN A 258 21.00 13.75 -3.18
C GLN A 258 19.86 14.53 -3.86
N ILE A 259 18.73 14.69 -3.17
CA ILE A 259 17.50 15.28 -3.74
C ILE A 259 17.53 16.80 -3.67
N ALA A 260 18.01 17.38 -2.56
CA ALA A 260 17.95 18.83 -2.35
C ALA A 260 18.59 19.67 -3.48
N PRO A 261 19.75 19.31 -4.05
CA PRO A 261 20.33 20.05 -5.17
C PRO A 261 19.49 19.99 -6.45
N VAL A 262 18.79 18.88 -6.70
CA VAL A 262 17.91 18.73 -7.87
C VAL A 262 16.68 19.63 -7.76
N LEU A 263 16.22 19.88 -6.54
CA LEU A 263 15.09 20.76 -6.24
C LEU A 263 15.49 22.23 -6.08
N ASP A 264 16.77 22.57 -6.22
CA ASP A 264 17.32 23.90 -5.88
C ASP A 264 16.91 24.35 -4.46
N ALA A 265 16.85 23.40 -3.53
CA ALA A 265 16.36 23.66 -2.18
C ALA A 265 17.42 24.39 -1.34
N SER A 266 17.01 25.47 -0.67
CA SER A 266 17.85 26.14 0.34
C SER A 266 18.17 25.19 1.52
N GLU A 267 19.19 25.52 2.30
CA GLU A 267 19.55 24.75 3.50
C GLU A 267 18.42 24.67 4.55
N GLU A 268 17.51 25.64 4.58
CA GLU A 268 16.33 25.58 5.44
C GLU A 268 15.27 24.62 4.89
N GLN A 269 14.99 24.66 3.58
CA GLN A 269 14.06 23.76 2.91
C GLN A 269 14.56 22.31 2.95
N LYS A 270 15.87 22.12 2.76
CA LYS A 270 16.56 20.83 2.86
C LYS A 270 16.25 20.10 4.18
N LYS A 271 16.25 20.83 5.30
CA LYS A 271 15.96 20.29 6.64
C LYS A 271 14.50 19.86 6.83
N LYS A 272 13.60 20.30 5.95
CA LYS A 272 12.15 20.07 6.01
C LYS A 272 11.65 19.11 4.94
N LEU A 273 12.54 18.52 4.12
CA LEU A 273 12.14 17.56 3.10
C LEU A 273 11.44 16.35 3.77
N ASP A 274 10.22 16.08 3.33
CA ASP A 274 9.41 14.94 3.76
C ASP A 274 9.10 14.07 2.55
N PHE A 275 9.84 12.98 2.40
CA PHE A 275 9.69 12.08 1.26
C PHE A 275 8.30 11.46 1.17
N VAL A 276 7.59 11.25 2.29
CA VAL A 276 6.23 10.71 2.27
C VAL A 276 5.26 11.71 1.67
N SER A 277 5.31 12.98 2.10
CA SER A 277 4.47 14.03 1.53
C SER A 277 4.82 14.34 0.08
N MET A 278 6.10 14.33 -0.30
CA MET A 278 6.53 14.53 -1.69
C MET A 278 6.04 13.39 -2.59
N ARG A 279 6.19 12.13 -2.13
CA ARG A 279 5.66 10.95 -2.82
C ARG A 279 4.15 11.05 -3.01
N ASP A 280 3.44 11.51 -1.98
CA ASP A 280 1.99 11.68 -1.99
C ASP A 280 1.53 12.65 -3.10
N ASP A 281 2.15 13.84 -3.20
CA ASP A 281 1.84 14.81 -4.26
C ASP A 281 2.16 14.26 -5.66
N ILE A 282 3.34 13.67 -5.84
CA ILE A 282 3.77 13.08 -7.13
C ILE A 282 2.82 11.97 -7.57
N THR A 283 2.49 11.04 -6.66
CA THR A 283 1.56 9.94 -6.95
C THR A 283 0.19 10.48 -7.31
N ALA A 284 -0.32 11.45 -6.54
CA ALA A 284 -1.61 12.05 -6.81
C ALA A 284 -1.63 12.67 -8.22
N ARG A 285 -0.61 13.43 -8.63
CA ARG A 285 -0.56 14.02 -9.98
C ARG A 285 -0.60 12.96 -11.08
N LEU A 286 0.22 11.92 -10.96
CA LEU A 286 0.35 10.87 -11.97
C LEU A 286 -0.96 10.11 -12.18
N GLU A 287 -1.65 9.75 -11.09
CA GLU A 287 -2.93 9.04 -11.13
C GLU A 287 -4.03 9.85 -11.81
N HIS A 288 -3.91 11.18 -11.83
CA HIS A 288 -4.86 12.09 -12.45
C HIS A 288 -4.38 12.64 -13.80
N ASN A 289 -3.31 12.07 -14.37
CA ASN A 289 -2.68 12.54 -15.60
C ASN A 289 -2.29 14.03 -15.56
N MET A 290 -2.00 14.55 -14.37
CA MET A 290 -1.52 15.91 -14.19
C MET A 290 -0.01 15.96 -14.44
N LYS A 291 0.48 17.10 -14.96
CA LYS A 291 1.91 17.27 -15.20
C LYS A 291 2.68 17.20 -13.88
N VAL A 292 3.64 16.28 -13.81
CA VAL A 292 4.73 16.32 -12.83
C VAL A 292 5.84 17.20 -13.40
N PRO A 293 6.35 18.20 -12.67
CA PRO A 293 7.44 19.05 -13.16
C PRO A 293 8.65 18.24 -13.62
N ASP A 294 9.21 18.59 -14.79
CA ASP A 294 10.23 17.79 -15.47
C ASP A 294 11.51 17.62 -14.64
N HIS A 295 11.85 18.61 -13.79
CA HIS A 295 13.00 18.57 -12.90
C HIS A 295 12.85 17.58 -11.73
N LEU A 296 11.62 17.12 -11.42
CA LEU A 296 11.41 16.05 -10.43
C LEU A 296 11.70 14.67 -11.01
N MET A 297 11.52 14.48 -12.31
CA MET A 297 11.63 13.16 -12.96
C MET A 297 12.90 12.39 -12.61
N PRO A 298 14.10 13.01 -12.52
CA PRO A 298 15.33 12.29 -12.16
C PRO A 298 15.36 11.75 -10.72
N VAL A 299 14.51 12.25 -9.81
CA VAL A 299 14.55 11.94 -8.37
C VAL A 299 13.29 11.27 -7.83
N ILE A 300 12.27 11.03 -8.67
CA ILE A 300 11.01 10.38 -8.25
C ILE A 300 11.26 9.03 -7.58
N ASP A 301 12.08 8.17 -8.19
CA ASP A 301 12.37 6.83 -7.64
C ASP A 301 13.13 6.92 -6.31
N LEU A 302 13.96 7.95 -6.15
CA LEU A 302 14.70 8.19 -4.92
C LEU A 302 13.75 8.68 -3.80
N ILE A 303 12.82 9.57 -4.13
CA ILE A 303 11.76 10.02 -3.21
C ILE A 303 10.91 8.81 -2.77
N GLU A 304 10.46 7.97 -3.70
CA GLU A 304 9.69 6.75 -3.42
C GLU A 304 10.48 5.82 -2.48
N LYS A 305 11.74 5.53 -2.81
CA LYS A 305 12.62 4.68 -2.01
C LYS A 305 12.77 5.18 -0.58
N HIS A 306 13.01 6.47 -0.37
CA HIS A 306 13.18 7.02 0.97
C HIS A 306 11.86 7.15 1.74
N ALA A 307 10.74 7.38 1.05
CA ALA A 307 9.42 7.32 1.66
C ALA A 307 9.10 5.91 2.18
N VAL A 308 9.37 4.87 1.38
CA VAL A 308 9.23 3.47 1.80
C VAL A 308 10.13 3.15 2.98
N ALA A 309 11.41 3.54 2.92
CA ALA A 309 12.36 3.30 4.00
C ALA A 309 11.92 3.97 5.32
N LEU A 310 11.43 5.21 5.27
CA LEU A 310 10.92 5.91 6.45
C LEU A 310 9.69 5.18 7.02
N MET A 311 8.72 4.84 6.17
CA MET A 311 7.50 4.18 6.62
C MET A 311 7.76 2.79 7.19
N ARG A 312 8.65 2.01 6.55
CA ARG A 312 9.12 0.74 7.07
C ARG A 312 9.72 0.90 8.45
N PHE A 313 10.64 1.85 8.62
CA PHE A 313 11.27 2.13 9.92
C PHE A 313 10.25 2.53 11.00
N LEU A 314 9.27 3.35 10.65
CA LEU A 314 8.19 3.75 11.56
C LEU A 314 7.29 2.58 11.98
N ILE A 315 7.03 1.63 11.07
CA ILE A 315 6.15 0.48 11.33
C ILE A 315 6.88 -0.63 12.10
N GLU A 316 8.10 -0.98 11.71
CA GLU A 316 8.80 -2.15 12.25
C GLU A 316 9.82 -1.81 13.36
N GLY A 317 10.27 -0.56 13.44
CA GLY A 317 11.25 -0.11 14.43
C GLY A 317 12.71 -0.19 13.98
N GLY A 318 12.96 -0.58 12.73
CA GLY A 318 14.30 -0.89 12.22
C GLY A 318 14.93 -2.12 12.88
N ASN A 319 16.25 -2.27 12.75
CA ASN A 319 17.00 -3.40 13.31
C ASN A 319 17.37 -3.23 14.80
N GLU A 320 16.70 -2.34 15.54
CA GLU A 320 17.04 -2.08 16.93
C GLU A 320 16.62 -3.27 17.83
N PRO A 321 17.57 -4.02 18.43
CA PRO A 321 17.24 -5.17 19.25
C PRO A 321 16.38 -4.77 20.46
N GLY A 322 15.31 -5.52 20.71
CA GLY A 322 14.44 -5.31 21.87
C GLY A 322 13.30 -4.30 21.69
N LYS A 323 13.24 -3.56 20.58
CA LYS A 323 12.09 -2.69 20.26
C LYS A 323 11.02 -3.47 19.50
N ASN A 324 9.92 -3.79 20.18
CA ASN A 324 8.79 -4.53 19.62
C ASN A 324 7.82 -3.64 18.79
N ILE A 325 8.33 -2.69 18.00
CA ILE A 325 7.48 -1.70 17.31
C ILE A 325 6.49 -2.39 16.35
N ILE A 326 6.94 -3.41 15.62
CA ILE A 326 6.03 -4.18 14.75
C ILE A 326 4.84 -4.79 15.51
N LYS A 327 5.03 -5.22 16.77
CA LYS A 327 3.93 -5.75 17.59
C LYS A 327 2.95 -4.63 17.98
N PHE A 328 3.43 -3.43 18.25
CA PHE A 328 2.57 -2.28 18.52
C PHE A 328 1.85 -1.79 17.25
N SER A 329 2.48 -1.91 16.09
CA SER A 329 1.88 -1.52 14.81
C SER A 329 0.83 -2.53 14.32
N ALA A 330 1.14 -3.83 14.40
CA ALA A 330 0.36 -4.90 13.76
C ALA A 330 -0.44 -5.77 14.74
N GLY A 331 -0.07 -5.81 16.02
CA GLY A 331 -0.58 -6.77 17.01
C GLY A 331 -2.11 -6.90 17.04
N PRO A 332 -2.85 -5.80 17.23
CA PRO A 332 -4.31 -5.84 17.26
C PRO A 332 -4.92 -6.31 15.93
N THR A 333 -4.33 -5.93 14.80
CA THR A 333 -4.82 -6.33 13.46
C THR A 333 -4.56 -7.80 13.19
N MET A 334 -3.38 -8.32 13.56
CA MET A 334 -3.03 -9.75 13.43
C MET A 334 -3.97 -10.60 14.29
N HIS A 335 -4.24 -10.16 15.52
CA HIS A 335 -5.19 -10.83 16.39
C HIS A 335 -6.61 -10.83 15.79
N TYR A 336 -7.08 -9.67 15.33
CA TYR A 336 -8.36 -9.54 14.63
C TYR A 336 -8.48 -10.51 13.44
N ILE A 337 -7.43 -10.67 12.62
CA ILE A 337 -7.44 -11.62 11.50
C ILE A 337 -7.61 -13.07 12.00
N CYS A 338 -6.77 -13.48 12.95
CA CYS A 338 -6.82 -14.83 13.51
C CYS A 338 -8.16 -15.14 14.18
N GLU A 339 -8.75 -14.20 14.92
CA GLU A 339 -10.06 -14.37 15.56
C GLU A 339 -11.17 -14.56 14.53
N ASN A 340 -11.19 -13.79 13.45
CA ASN A 340 -12.22 -13.94 12.41
C ASN A 340 -12.11 -15.29 11.70
N LEU A 341 -10.88 -15.76 11.41
CA LEU A 341 -10.66 -17.07 10.81
C LEU A 341 -11.13 -18.20 11.75
N GLU A 342 -10.83 -18.10 13.04
CA GLU A 342 -11.24 -19.08 14.04
C GLU A 342 -12.77 -19.08 14.24
N ALA A 343 -13.38 -17.91 14.34
CA ALA A 343 -14.83 -17.75 14.47
C ALA A 343 -15.56 -18.29 13.23
N ALA A 344 -15.01 -18.06 12.02
CA ALA A 344 -15.54 -18.63 10.78
C ALA A 344 -15.46 -20.15 10.77
N LYS A 345 -14.32 -20.74 11.16
CA LYS A 345 -14.15 -22.20 11.30
C LYS A 345 -15.18 -22.80 12.27
N LYS A 346 -15.40 -22.14 13.41
CA LYS A 346 -16.38 -22.56 14.42
C LYS A 346 -17.83 -22.24 14.06
N LYS A 347 -18.07 -21.51 12.97
CA LYS A 347 -19.38 -21.01 12.54
C LYS A 347 -20.04 -20.10 13.60
N GLU A 348 -19.22 -19.38 14.35
CA GLU A 348 -19.65 -18.38 15.36
C GLU A 348 -20.05 -17.05 14.71
N ILE A 349 -19.59 -16.79 13.49
CA ILE A 349 -20.02 -15.67 12.66
C ILE A 349 -20.79 -16.16 11.43
N PRO A 350 -21.84 -15.45 10.99
CA PRO A 350 -22.64 -15.85 9.83
C PRO A 350 -21.99 -15.45 8.49
N TYR A 351 -20.93 -14.64 8.53
CA TYR A 351 -20.35 -14.01 7.35
C TYR A 351 -19.50 -14.97 6.52
N LYS A 352 -19.62 -14.87 5.20
CA LYS A 352 -18.72 -15.47 4.21
C LYS A 352 -17.60 -14.52 3.80
N LEU A 353 -17.87 -13.22 3.79
CA LEU A 353 -16.95 -12.19 3.33
C LEU A 353 -16.83 -11.05 4.35
N HIS A 354 -15.60 -10.73 4.76
CA HIS A 354 -15.26 -9.51 5.50
C HIS A 354 -14.48 -8.57 4.60
N LEU A 355 -15.02 -7.38 4.34
CA LEU A 355 -14.34 -6.31 3.61
C LEU A 355 -13.88 -5.23 4.59
N ASN A 356 -12.57 -4.96 4.60
CA ASN A 356 -11.94 -3.93 5.43
C ASN A 356 -11.30 -2.87 4.53
N SER A 357 -11.92 -1.69 4.45
CA SER A 357 -11.39 -0.54 3.70
C SER A 357 -10.44 0.27 4.58
N CYS A 358 -9.18 0.40 4.15
CA CYS A 358 -8.10 0.89 4.99
C CYS A 358 -7.05 1.69 4.18
N HIS A 359 -5.79 1.66 4.62
CA HIS A 359 -4.73 2.54 4.12
C HIS A 359 -3.54 1.73 3.57
N ASP A 360 -2.65 2.43 2.86
CA ASP A 360 -1.32 1.91 2.53
C ASP A 360 -0.57 1.48 3.78
N THR A 361 -0.58 2.30 4.83
CA THR A 361 0.05 1.98 6.11
C THR A 361 -0.49 0.70 6.74
N THR A 362 -1.78 0.40 6.55
CA THR A 362 -2.38 -0.88 6.95
C THR A 362 -1.74 -2.04 6.18
N LEU A 363 -1.71 -1.97 4.86
CA LEU A 363 -1.17 -3.05 4.03
C LEU A 363 0.33 -3.24 4.24
N MET A 364 1.11 -2.15 4.35
CA MET A 364 2.53 -2.21 4.72
C MET A 364 2.71 -2.92 6.06
N THR A 365 1.87 -2.59 7.06
CA THR A 365 1.91 -3.22 8.38
C THR A 365 1.59 -4.70 8.32
N LEU A 366 0.56 -5.09 7.57
CA LEU A 366 0.23 -6.50 7.34
C LEU A 366 1.42 -7.22 6.67
N LEU A 367 1.94 -6.69 5.57
CA LEU A 367 3.02 -7.33 4.80
C LEU A 367 4.32 -7.44 5.61
N LEU A 368 4.67 -6.44 6.42
CA LEU A 368 5.82 -6.49 7.33
C LEU A 368 5.62 -7.53 8.44
N ALA A 369 4.42 -7.59 9.03
CA ALA A 369 4.07 -8.60 10.03
C ALA A 369 4.00 -10.02 9.45
N LEU A 370 3.77 -10.15 8.14
CA LEU A 370 3.81 -11.42 7.41
C LEU A 370 5.22 -11.78 6.89
N GLU A 371 6.25 -10.93 7.06
CA GLU A 371 7.55 -11.03 6.37
C GLU A 371 7.45 -11.18 4.84
N ALA A 372 6.44 -10.54 4.25
CA ALA A 372 6.16 -10.62 2.82
C ALA A 372 6.18 -9.25 2.13
N PHE A 373 6.68 -8.21 2.81
CA PHE A 373 6.81 -6.87 2.24
C PHE A 373 7.94 -6.84 1.20
N ASP A 374 7.62 -6.35 0.01
CA ASP A 374 8.49 -6.32 -1.17
C ASP A 374 9.25 -5.00 -1.33
N ASP A 375 9.23 -4.14 -0.31
CA ASP A 375 9.77 -2.79 -0.33
C ASP A 375 9.18 -1.90 -1.44
N VAL A 376 7.95 -2.21 -1.87
CA VAL A 376 7.14 -1.38 -2.77
C VAL A 376 5.97 -0.78 -1.99
N TRP A 377 5.76 0.52 -2.13
CA TRP A 377 4.60 1.16 -1.49
C TRP A 377 3.30 0.56 -2.06
N PRO A 378 2.36 0.09 -1.21
CA PRO A 378 1.16 -0.59 -1.70
C PRO A 378 0.37 0.30 -2.66
N PRO A 379 0.12 -0.12 -3.91
CA PRO A 379 -0.55 0.72 -4.89
C PRO A 379 -2.00 0.99 -4.48
N LEU A 380 -2.63 1.97 -5.13
CA LEU A 380 -4.03 2.30 -4.87
C LEU A 380 -4.90 1.08 -5.17
N THR A 381 -5.92 0.84 -4.35
CA THR A 381 -6.76 -0.37 -4.42
C THR A 381 -6.04 -1.72 -4.31
N ALA A 382 -4.75 -1.73 -3.93
CA ALA A 382 -4.09 -2.98 -3.54
C ALA A 382 -4.85 -3.67 -2.41
N SER A 383 -4.75 -5.00 -2.34
CA SER A 383 -5.42 -5.80 -1.32
C SER A 383 -4.56 -6.91 -0.78
N VAL A 384 -4.69 -7.17 0.52
CA VAL A 384 -4.25 -8.40 1.19
C VAL A 384 -5.49 -9.23 1.52
N ILE A 385 -5.49 -10.51 1.12
CA ILE A 385 -6.63 -11.42 1.21
C ILE A 385 -6.24 -12.63 2.05
N PHE A 386 -7.10 -13.02 2.98
CA PHE A 386 -7.00 -14.26 3.74
C PHE A 386 -8.23 -15.13 3.43
N GLU A 387 -7.99 -16.32 2.90
CA GLU A 387 -9.03 -17.28 2.55
C GLU A 387 -8.93 -18.50 3.45
N LEU A 388 -10.04 -18.87 4.09
CA LEU A 388 -10.17 -20.08 4.88
C LEU A 388 -10.78 -21.18 4.01
N TYR A 389 -10.06 -22.27 3.86
CA TYR A 389 -10.44 -23.48 3.15
C TYR A 389 -10.64 -24.64 4.11
N GLU A 390 -11.43 -25.63 3.70
CA GLU A 390 -11.62 -26.90 4.40
C GLU A 390 -11.48 -28.07 3.42
N ASP A 391 -10.79 -29.13 3.83
CA ASP A 391 -10.75 -30.40 3.08
C ASP A 391 -11.92 -31.33 3.43
N LYS A 392 -12.02 -32.47 2.75
CA LYS A 392 -13.07 -33.47 3.02
C LYS A 392 -12.99 -34.12 4.40
N ALA A 393 -11.85 -34.04 5.08
CA ALA A 393 -11.65 -34.55 6.42
C ALA A 393 -11.96 -33.50 7.50
N GLY A 394 -12.30 -32.27 7.11
CA GLY A 394 -12.59 -31.16 8.02
C GLY A 394 -11.34 -30.41 8.50
N ASN A 395 -10.18 -30.63 7.88
CA ASN A 395 -8.98 -29.87 8.20
C ASN A 395 -9.07 -28.48 7.55
N SER A 396 -8.76 -27.44 8.33
CA SER A 396 -8.83 -26.06 7.87
C SER A 396 -7.47 -25.53 7.43
N PHE A 397 -7.44 -24.81 6.31
CA PHE A 397 -6.25 -24.22 5.73
C PHE A 397 -6.46 -22.72 5.45
N VAL A 398 -5.40 -21.95 5.51
CA VAL A 398 -5.39 -20.52 5.19
C VAL A 398 -4.49 -20.29 4.00
N ARG A 399 -5.04 -19.62 2.99
CA ARG A 399 -4.28 -19.03 1.89
C ARG A 399 -4.21 -17.53 2.07
N THR A 400 -3.01 -16.96 1.94
CA THR A 400 -2.79 -15.52 2.00
C THR A 400 -2.36 -14.99 0.64
N LEU A 401 -2.97 -13.91 0.17
CA LEU A 401 -2.65 -13.29 -1.11
C LEU A 401 -2.36 -11.79 -0.95
N TYR A 402 -1.41 -11.28 -1.72
CA TYR A 402 -1.22 -9.83 -1.93
C TYR A 402 -1.27 -9.56 -3.42
N GLN A 403 -2.15 -8.65 -3.84
CA GLN A 403 -2.45 -8.40 -5.26
C GLN A 403 -2.72 -9.70 -6.05
N ASN A 404 -3.45 -10.64 -5.45
CA ASN A 404 -3.81 -11.96 -6.01
C ASN A 404 -2.64 -12.95 -6.16
N LYS A 405 -1.43 -12.58 -5.74
CA LYS A 405 -0.28 -13.50 -5.66
C LYS A 405 -0.26 -14.17 -4.30
N GLU A 406 -0.18 -15.50 -4.29
CA GLU A 406 -0.03 -16.27 -3.05
C GLU A 406 1.28 -15.91 -2.33
N LEU A 407 1.19 -15.76 -1.01
CA LEU A 407 2.32 -15.40 -0.17
C LEU A 407 2.79 -16.59 0.66
N ARG A 408 4.12 -16.72 0.76
CA ARG A 408 4.76 -17.41 1.88
C ARG A 408 4.88 -16.40 3.00
N ILE A 409 4.46 -16.77 4.20
CA ILE A 409 4.44 -15.86 5.35
C ILE A 409 5.44 -16.34 6.40
N ARG A 410 6.17 -15.41 7.02
CA ARG A 410 7.14 -15.68 8.09
C ARG A 410 8.05 -16.87 7.77
N GLN A 411 8.60 -16.86 6.54
CA GLN A 411 9.48 -17.89 5.99
C GLN A 411 8.86 -19.30 5.89
N SER A 412 7.54 -19.41 5.78
CA SER A 412 6.90 -20.70 5.49
C SER A 412 7.36 -21.28 4.15
N GLU A 413 7.52 -22.61 4.10
CA GLU A 413 7.88 -23.32 2.86
C GLU A 413 6.71 -23.33 1.86
N GLU A 414 5.49 -23.37 2.40
CA GLU A 414 4.22 -23.48 1.67
C GLU A 414 3.42 -22.16 1.71
N THR A 415 2.61 -21.93 0.68
CA THR A 415 1.68 -20.78 0.57
C THR A 415 0.28 -21.06 1.12
N LEU A 416 -0.07 -22.34 1.28
CA LEU A 416 -1.29 -22.81 1.92
C LEU A 416 -0.90 -23.46 3.25
N LEU A 417 -1.41 -22.94 4.37
CA LEU A 417 -1.00 -23.38 5.70
C LEU A 417 -2.17 -23.98 6.47
N PRO A 418 -2.01 -25.06 7.24
CA PRO A 418 -3.00 -25.44 8.25
C PRO A 418 -3.29 -24.24 9.18
N LEU A 419 -4.56 -24.01 9.51
CA LEU A 419 -4.96 -22.83 10.30
C LEU A 419 -4.17 -22.69 11.61
N GLU A 420 -3.91 -23.79 12.31
CA GLU A 420 -3.13 -23.74 13.54
C GLU A 420 -1.68 -23.32 13.29
N LYS A 421 -1.06 -23.77 12.18
CA LYS A 421 0.29 -23.34 11.82
C LYS A 421 0.32 -21.87 11.42
N PHE A 422 -0.68 -21.40 10.69
CA PHE A 422 -0.84 -19.98 10.37
C PHE A 422 -0.89 -19.14 11.65
N LYS A 423 -1.72 -19.53 12.63
CA LYS A 423 -1.81 -18.84 13.93
C LYS A 423 -0.51 -18.91 14.72
N GLU A 424 0.17 -20.05 14.75
CA GLU A 424 1.47 -20.21 15.40
C GLU A 424 2.53 -19.25 14.83
N LEU A 425 2.59 -19.11 13.51
CA LEU A 425 3.52 -18.19 12.83
C LEU A 425 3.24 -16.72 13.13
N LEU A 426 1.97 -16.36 13.38
CA LEU A 426 1.58 -14.98 13.70
C LEU A 426 1.56 -14.68 15.20
N ALA A 427 1.59 -15.70 16.07
CA ALA A 427 1.60 -15.52 17.52
C ALA A 427 2.71 -14.56 18.02
N PRO A 428 3.94 -14.56 17.48
CA PRO A 428 4.97 -13.61 17.87
C PRO A 428 4.68 -12.15 17.53
N VAL A 429 3.70 -11.86 16.68
CA VAL A 429 3.34 -10.49 16.25
C VAL A 429 1.87 -10.15 16.47
N SER A 430 1.14 -11.00 17.19
CA SER A 430 -0.28 -10.84 17.53
C SER A 430 -0.43 -10.37 18.97
N TYR A 431 -1.36 -9.44 19.22
CA TYR A 431 -1.72 -9.02 20.56
C TYR A 431 -3.23 -9.07 20.77
N THR A 432 -3.66 -9.75 21.84
CA THR A 432 -5.01 -9.61 22.35
C THR A 432 -5.26 -8.16 22.77
N ALA A 433 -6.52 -7.76 22.92
CA ALA A 433 -6.85 -6.42 23.41
C ALA A 433 -6.19 -6.13 24.78
N GLN A 434 -6.15 -7.12 25.67
CA GLN A 434 -5.55 -7.01 26.99
C GLN A 434 -4.02 -6.94 26.92
N ASP A 435 -3.38 -7.85 26.19
CA ASP A 435 -1.91 -7.86 26.05
C ASP A 435 -1.41 -6.57 25.40
N TYR A 436 -2.14 -6.06 24.41
CA TYR A 436 -1.83 -4.78 23.78
C TYR A 436 -1.93 -3.63 24.79
N ALA A 437 -3.01 -3.58 25.58
CA ALA A 437 -3.20 -2.54 26.58
C ALA A 437 -2.10 -2.56 27.64
N ASP A 438 -1.66 -3.76 28.07
CA ASP A 438 -0.59 -3.90 29.04
C ASP A 438 0.78 -3.55 28.46
N ALA A 439 1.07 -4.02 27.24
CA ALA A 439 2.34 -3.72 26.56
C ALA A 439 2.47 -2.25 26.14
N CYS A 440 1.36 -1.55 25.93
CA CYS A 440 1.36 -0.13 25.55
C CYS A 440 1.41 0.85 26.73
N LYS A 441 1.31 0.37 27.98
CA LYS A 441 1.63 1.18 29.16
C LYS A 441 3.12 1.49 29.17
N VAL A 442 3.48 2.70 29.57
CA VAL A 442 4.89 3.10 29.74
C VAL A 442 5.42 2.31 30.94
N ALA A 443 6.55 1.60 30.78
CA ALA A 443 7.31 1.16 31.95
C ALA A 443 7.77 2.44 32.66
N SER A 444 7.20 2.70 33.82
CA SER A 444 7.48 3.84 34.70
C SER A 444 8.96 3.97 35.02
#